data_AF-K1S7C7-F1
#
_entry.id   AF-K1S7C7-F1
#
_cell.length_a   1.000
_cell.length_b   1.000
_cell.length_c   1.000
_cell.angle_alpha   90.00
_cell.angle_beta   90.00
_cell.angle_gamma   90.00
#
_symmetry.space_group_name_H-M   'P 1'
#
loop_
_entity.id
_entity.type
_entity.pdbx_description
1 polymer ?
#
loop_
_entity_poly.entity_id
_entity_poly.type
_entity_poly.pdbx_seq_one_letter_code
_entity_poly.pdbx_strand_id
1 'polypeptide(L)'
;MQAMMARLTDDENMPIESKMITRTVESSQKKVEGRNFGIRKQTLQYDDVMNRQRQLIYKQRDQVLDGIDLTDKILQMLDTNIEENVKNYFAGDHKADWNVAGLKEKYKGWLTTEDDFNDDIDMLSVQGTIDMLQDRGHKRLEEKRELLGDEMFQDFERMVLLRNVDVLWMDHIDAMDDLKQGIHLRAYAQQDPVVAFRME
;
A
#
# COMPACT_ATOMS: atom_id res chain seq x y z
N MET A 1 -32.56 17.36 -30.80
CA MET A 1 -33.26 18.43 -30.04
C MET A 1 -33.11 19.79 -30.70
N GLN A 2 -31.90 20.28 -31.00
CA GLN A 2 -31.70 21.60 -31.64
C GLN A 2 -32.52 21.80 -32.93
N ALA A 3 -32.49 20.85 -33.87
CA ALA A 3 -33.26 20.95 -35.11
C ALA A 3 -34.80 20.86 -34.94
N MET A 4 -35.27 20.32 -33.81
CA MET A 4 -36.70 20.21 -33.49
C MET A 4 -37.20 21.44 -32.74
N MET A 5 -36.40 21.96 -31.80
CA MET A 5 -36.67 23.22 -31.08
C MET A 5 -36.66 24.42 -32.03
N ALA A 6 -35.76 24.45 -33.02
CA ALA A 6 -35.67 25.53 -34.01
C ALA A 6 -36.93 25.71 -34.89
N ARG A 7 -37.81 24.69 -34.98
CA ARG A 7 -39.11 24.79 -35.69
C ARG A 7 -40.27 25.24 -34.80
N LEU A 8 -40.07 25.25 -33.48
CA LEU A 8 -41.09 25.54 -32.47
C LEU A 8 -40.89 26.92 -31.80
N THR A 9 -39.77 27.59 -32.07
CA THR A 9 -39.36 28.88 -31.49
C THR A 9 -39.54 30.06 -32.46
N ASP A 10 -40.46 29.95 -33.43
CA ASP A 10 -40.66 30.98 -34.48
C ASP A 10 -41.20 32.31 -33.91
N ASP A 11 -41.74 32.30 -32.68
CA ASP A 11 -42.12 33.48 -31.90
C ASP A 11 -41.47 33.41 -30.51
N GLU A 12 -40.44 34.24 -30.28
CA GLU A 12 -39.61 34.22 -29.06
C GLU A 12 -40.37 34.60 -27.78
N ASN A 13 -41.55 35.22 -27.90
CA ASN A 13 -42.31 35.73 -26.76
C ASN A 13 -43.46 34.80 -26.31
N MET A 14 -43.71 33.69 -27.02
CA MET A 14 -44.74 32.72 -26.63
C MET A 14 -44.18 31.57 -25.77
N PRO A 15 -44.81 31.25 -24.62
CA PRO A 15 -44.48 30.06 -23.85
C PRO A 15 -44.66 28.78 -24.68
N ILE A 16 -43.66 27.90 -24.65
CA ILE A 16 -43.70 26.63 -25.36
C ILE A 16 -44.41 25.57 -24.49
N GLU A 17 -45.62 25.22 -24.87
CA GLU A 17 -46.40 24.17 -24.20
C GLU A 17 -46.49 22.90 -25.06
N SER A 18 -45.56 21.97 -24.87
CA SER A 18 -45.59 20.66 -25.55
C SER A 18 -45.22 19.53 -24.59
N LYS A 19 -46.15 18.60 -24.38
CA LYS A 19 -45.92 17.39 -23.56
C LYS A 19 -44.73 16.57 -24.06
N MET A 20 -44.44 16.60 -25.37
CA MET A 20 -43.28 15.91 -25.95
C MET A 20 -41.97 16.58 -25.52
N ILE A 21 -41.92 17.92 -25.51
CA ILE A 21 -40.74 18.68 -25.11
C ILE A 21 -40.52 18.54 -23.60
N THR A 22 -41.57 18.66 -22.78
CA THR A 22 -41.49 18.43 -21.33
C THR A 22 -40.91 17.07 -20.99
N ARG A 23 -41.41 15.99 -21.63
CA ARG A 23 -40.84 14.63 -21.45
C ARG A 23 -39.38 14.54 -21.90
N THR A 24 -39.02 15.25 -22.97
CA THR A 24 -37.64 15.23 -23.48
C THR A 24 -36.69 15.96 -22.52
N VAL A 25 -37.11 17.10 -21.96
CA VAL A 25 -36.37 17.82 -20.92
C VAL A 25 -36.21 16.95 -19.67
N GLU A 26 -37.29 16.35 -19.19
CA GLU A 26 -37.27 15.43 -18.04
C GLU A 26 -36.31 14.24 -18.29
N SER A 27 -36.36 13.63 -19.47
CA SER A 27 -35.45 12.53 -19.84
C SER A 27 -33.98 12.97 -19.88
N SER A 28 -33.73 14.20 -20.35
CA SER A 28 -32.39 14.77 -20.40
C SER A 28 -31.87 15.06 -19.00
N GLN A 29 -32.72 15.57 -18.12
CA GLN A 29 -32.41 15.78 -16.71
C GLN A 29 -32.07 14.45 -16.03
N LYS A 30 -32.91 13.42 -16.16
CA LYS A 30 -32.64 12.08 -15.62
C LYS A 30 -31.31 11.50 -16.14
N LYS A 31 -30.98 11.76 -17.41
CA LYS A 31 -29.68 11.33 -17.99
C LYS A 31 -28.50 12.05 -17.35
N VAL A 32 -28.60 13.36 -17.12
CA VAL A 32 -27.55 14.14 -16.45
C VAL A 32 -27.41 13.71 -14.99
N GLU A 33 -28.52 13.52 -14.28
CA GLU A 33 -28.54 12.99 -12.91
C GLU A 33 -27.91 11.60 -12.84
N GLY A 34 -28.26 10.71 -13.76
CA GLY A 34 -27.67 9.38 -13.88
C GLY A 34 -26.17 9.43 -14.15
N ARG A 35 -25.70 10.35 -15.01
CA ARG A 35 -24.26 10.57 -15.25
C ARG A 35 -23.55 11.04 -13.97
N ASN A 36 -24.11 12.04 -13.29
CA ASN A 36 -23.54 12.58 -12.06
C ASN A 36 -23.56 11.56 -10.90
N PHE A 37 -24.58 10.70 -10.85
CA PHE A 37 -24.63 9.57 -9.94
C PHE A 37 -23.53 8.55 -10.26
N GLY A 38 -23.34 8.21 -11.54
CA GLY A 38 -22.28 7.29 -11.98
C GLY A 38 -20.88 7.79 -11.60
N ILE A 39 -20.59 9.08 -11.84
CA ILE A 39 -19.32 9.70 -11.45
C ILE A 39 -19.10 9.60 -9.94
N ARG A 40 -20.09 10.00 -9.12
CA ARG A 40 -20.00 9.93 -7.66
C ARG A 40 -19.83 8.51 -7.14
N LYS A 41 -20.56 7.55 -7.73
CA LYS A 41 -20.45 6.13 -7.39
C LYS A 41 -19.02 5.62 -7.65
N GLN A 42 -18.45 5.97 -8.80
CA GLN A 42 -17.10 5.58 -9.15
C GLN A 42 -16.06 6.19 -8.20
N THR A 43 -16.16 7.50 -7.90
CA THR A 43 -15.29 8.16 -6.90
C THR A 43 -15.37 7.44 -5.55
N LEU A 44 -16.59 7.17 -5.06
CA LEU A 44 -16.80 6.46 -3.79
C LEU A 44 -16.15 5.07 -3.79
N GLN A 45 -16.23 4.33 -4.90
CA GLN A 45 -15.68 2.98 -4.97
C GLN A 45 -14.15 2.92 -4.84
N TYR A 46 -13.44 3.92 -5.37
CA TYR A 46 -11.99 4.06 -5.19
C TYR A 46 -11.65 4.56 -3.79
N ASP A 47 -12.39 5.56 -3.30
CA ASP A 47 -12.20 6.12 -1.97
C ASP A 47 -12.45 5.07 -0.87
N ASP A 48 -13.39 4.14 -1.07
CA ASP A 48 -13.65 3.03 -0.13
C ASP A 48 -12.41 2.15 0.08
N VAL A 49 -11.59 1.95 -0.96
CA VAL A 49 -10.34 1.18 -0.88
C VAL A 49 -9.33 1.94 -0.03
N MET A 50 -9.09 3.20 -0.36
CA MET A 50 -8.18 4.08 0.37
C MET A 50 -8.60 4.29 1.82
N ASN A 51 -9.91 4.40 2.07
CA ASN A 51 -10.45 4.62 3.40
C ASN A 51 -10.23 3.40 4.32
N ARG A 52 -10.36 2.17 3.80
CA ARG A 52 -10.05 0.96 4.57
C ARG A 52 -8.58 0.89 4.96
N GLN A 53 -7.68 1.18 4.02
CA GLN A 53 -6.24 1.22 4.29
C GLN A 53 -5.92 2.30 5.33
N ARG A 54 -6.49 3.51 5.17
CA ARG A 54 -6.33 4.62 6.12
C ARG A 54 -6.81 4.26 7.52
N GLN A 55 -7.98 3.64 7.65
CA GLN A 55 -8.51 3.20 8.94
C GLN A 55 -7.56 2.21 9.63
N LEU A 56 -6.95 1.29 8.87
CA LEU A 56 -6.00 0.32 9.42
C LEU A 56 -4.70 1.00 9.87
N ILE A 57 -4.10 1.83 9.02
CA ILE A 57 -2.85 2.54 9.33
C ILE A 57 -3.06 3.50 10.51
N TYR A 58 -4.15 4.25 10.53
CA TYR A 58 -4.42 5.21 11.60
C TYR A 58 -4.69 4.49 12.91
N LYS A 59 -5.41 3.37 12.90
CA LYS A 59 -5.58 2.54 14.08
C LYS A 59 -4.24 2.03 14.62
N GLN A 60 -3.33 1.58 13.75
CA GLN A 60 -1.99 1.15 14.17
C GLN A 60 -1.18 2.33 14.71
N ARG A 61 -1.23 3.49 14.04
CA ARG A 61 -0.56 4.72 14.48
C ARG A 61 -1.02 5.18 15.85
N ASP A 62 -2.33 5.15 16.11
CA ASP A 62 -2.92 5.49 17.40
C ASP A 62 -2.40 4.54 18.50
N GLN A 63 -2.26 3.23 18.22
CA GLN A 63 -1.65 2.29 19.17
C GLN A 63 -0.23 2.67 19.58
N VAL A 64 0.56 3.23 18.65
CA VAL A 64 1.92 3.71 18.94
C VAL A 64 1.89 4.97 19.79
N LEU A 65 0.97 5.89 19.51
CA LEU A 65 0.80 7.15 20.24
C LEU A 65 0.25 6.95 21.66
N ASP A 66 -0.61 5.96 21.84
CA ASP A 66 -1.20 5.59 23.14
C ASP A 66 -0.18 4.94 24.11
N GLY A 67 1.06 4.73 23.65
CA GLY A 67 2.14 4.21 24.49
C GLY A 67 2.03 2.72 24.79
N ILE A 68 1.31 1.95 23.94
CA ILE A 68 1.30 0.49 24.03
C ILE A 68 2.72 -0.02 23.83
N ASP A 69 3.13 -1.04 24.58
CA ASP A 69 4.41 -1.71 24.38
C ASP A 69 4.42 -2.42 23.01
N LEU A 70 5.39 -2.06 22.17
CA LEU A 70 5.52 -2.55 20.80
C LEU A 70 6.70 -3.51 20.62
N THR A 71 7.40 -3.85 21.70
CA THR A 71 8.61 -4.69 21.66
C THR A 71 8.36 -5.98 20.87
N ASP A 72 7.32 -6.73 21.22
CA ASP A 72 6.96 -7.98 20.53
C ASP A 72 6.65 -7.77 19.04
N LYS A 73 6.00 -6.65 18.69
CA LYS A 73 5.69 -6.34 17.30
C LYS A 73 6.95 -6.02 16.50
N ILE A 74 7.88 -5.29 17.11
CA ILE A 74 9.15 -4.92 16.47
C ILE A 74 10.01 -6.16 16.26
N LEU A 75 10.05 -7.08 17.25
CA LEU A 75 10.71 -8.37 17.10
C LEU A 75 10.11 -9.18 15.96
N GLN A 76 8.78 -9.28 15.89
CA GLN A 76 8.09 -9.96 14.77
C GLN A 76 8.38 -9.31 13.41
N MET A 77 8.44 -7.98 13.34
CA MET A 77 8.79 -7.27 12.10
C MET A 77 10.22 -7.56 11.68
N LEU A 78 11.16 -7.60 12.63
CA LEU A 78 12.55 -7.97 12.39
C LEU A 78 12.64 -9.40 11.86
N ASP A 79 11.98 -10.34 12.53
CA ASP A 79 12.01 -11.76 12.19
C ASP A 79 11.45 -12.02 10.79
N THR A 80 10.29 -11.43 10.50
CA THR A 80 9.64 -11.50 9.19
C THR A 80 10.54 -10.89 8.12
N ASN A 81 11.16 -9.74 8.39
CA ASN A 81 12.06 -9.10 7.43
C ASN A 81 13.30 -9.96 7.13
N ILE A 82 13.90 -10.57 8.14
CA ILE A 82 15.06 -11.47 7.97
C ILE A 82 14.63 -12.70 7.17
N GLU A 83 13.53 -13.33 7.55
CA GLU A 83 13.01 -14.52 6.87
C GLU A 83 12.74 -14.26 5.38
N GLU A 84 12.04 -13.18 5.06
CA GLU A 84 11.75 -12.79 3.67
C GLU A 84 13.03 -12.49 2.89
N ASN A 85 13.98 -11.75 3.47
CA ASN A 85 15.25 -11.46 2.79
C ASN A 85 16.04 -12.74 2.53
N VAL A 86 16.21 -13.62 3.53
CA VAL A 86 16.95 -14.88 3.34
C VAL A 86 16.29 -15.71 2.24
N LYS A 87 14.97 -15.87 2.28
CA LYS A 87 14.22 -16.60 1.22
C LYS A 87 14.42 -15.99 -0.16
N ASN A 88 14.44 -14.66 -0.26
CA ASN A 88 14.63 -13.96 -1.53
C ASN A 88 16.07 -14.11 -2.07
N TYR A 89 17.08 -13.98 -1.21
CA TYR A 89 18.48 -14.15 -1.63
C TYR A 89 18.85 -15.61 -1.90
N PHE A 90 18.21 -16.56 -1.20
CA PHE A 90 18.39 -18.00 -1.41
C PHE A 90 17.30 -18.58 -2.34
N ALA A 91 16.76 -17.74 -3.23
CA ALA A 91 15.83 -18.19 -4.26
C ALA A 91 16.56 -19.05 -5.30
N GLY A 92 15.86 -20.06 -5.84
CA GLY A 92 16.38 -20.97 -6.85
C GLY A 92 16.23 -22.44 -6.46
N ASP A 93 16.30 -23.31 -7.47
CA ASP A 93 16.16 -24.76 -7.29
C ASP A 93 17.44 -25.40 -6.75
N HIS A 94 18.59 -24.75 -6.96
CA HIS A 94 19.90 -25.23 -6.54
C HIS A 94 20.63 -24.20 -5.67
N LYS A 95 21.45 -24.67 -4.73
CA LYS A 95 22.24 -23.80 -3.85
C LYS A 95 23.23 -22.93 -4.61
N ALA A 96 23.70 -23.38 -5.77
CA ALA A 96 24.57 -22.59 -6.65
C ALA A 96 23.89 -21.31 -7.19
N ASP A 97 22.56 -21.27 -7.21
CA ASP A 97 21.79 -20.09 -7.63
C ASP A 97 21.64 -19.06 -6.51
N TRP A 98 21.99 -19.41 -5.26
CA TRP A 98 21.80 -18.55 -4.11
C TRP A 98 22.75 -17.35 -4.16
N ASN A 99 22.20 -16.15 -3.99
CA ASN A 99 22.95 -14.91 -3.89
C ASN A 99 23.42 -14.66 -2.44
N VAL A 100 24.28 -15.55 -1.95
CA VAL A 100 24.85 -15.49 -0.59
C VAL A 100 25.67 -14.21 -0.39
N ALA A 101 26.43 -13.79 -1.40
CA ALA A 101 27.20 -12.55 -1.35
C ALA A 101 26.28 -11.32 -1.19
N GLY A 102 25.14 -11.29 -1.88
CA GLY A 102 24.14 -10.23 -1.75
C GLY A 102 23.51 -10.18 -0.36
N LEU A 103 23.16 -11.33 0.22
CA LEU A 103 22.66 -11.41 1.60
C LEU A 103 23.71 -10.91 2.60
N LYS A 104 24.97 -11.32 2.44
CA LYS A 104 26.09 -10.88 3.27
C LYS A 104 26.27 -9.37 3.23
N GLU A 105 26.25 -8.79 2.03
CA GLU A 105 26.38 -7.34 1.85
C GLU A 105 25.17 -6.57 2.41
N LYS A 106 23.95 -7.08 2.21
CA LYS A 106 22.70 -6.47 2.72
C LYS A 106 22.74 -6.24 4.24
N TYR A 107 23.34 -7.17 4.97
CA TYR A 107 23.41 -7.14 6.44
C TYR A 107 24.78 -6.71 6.99
N LYS A 108 25.72 -6.31 6.12
CA LYS A 108 27.10 -6.01 6.49
C LYS A 108 27.18 -4.92 7.55
N GLY A 109 27.97 -5.17 8.59
CA GLY A 109 28.15 -4.24 9.71
C GLY A 109 26.95 -4.19 10.67
N TRP A 110 25.87 -4.89 10.32
CA TRP A 110 24.76 -5.22 11.20
C TRP A 110 24.82 -6.73 11.44
N LEU A 111 23.91 -7.54 10.89
CA LEU A 111 23.77 -8.95 11.26
C LEU A 111 24.90 -9.86 10.74
N THR A 112 25.68 -9.41 9.74
CA THR A 112 26.76 -10.20 9.14
C THR A 112 28.14 -9.56 9.36
N THR A 113 29.16 -10.43 9.41
CA THR A 113 30.58 -10.11 9.52
C THR A 113 31.33 -10.62 8.29
N GLU A 114 32.60 -10.23 8.14
CA GLU A 114 33.46 -10.70 7.04
C GLU A 114 33.71 -12.22 7.07
N ASP A 115 33.55 -12.86 8.23
CA ASP A 115 33.77 -14.30 8.38
C ASP A 115 32.53 -15.15 8.03
N ASP A 116 31.34 -14.53 7.94
CA ASP A 116 30.12 -15.27 7.66
C ASP A 116 30.04 -15.77 6.21
N PHE A 117 29.44 -16.95 6.05
CA PHE A 117 29.15 -17.59 4.76
C PHE A 117 30.37 -17.83 3.85
N ASN A 118 31.57 -17.90 4.43
CA ASN A 118 32.81 -18.21 3.70
C ASN A 118 33.01 -19.72 3.50
N ASP A 119 32.24 -20.54 4.23
CA ASP A 119 32.24 -21.99 4.11
C ASP A 119 31.55 -22.46 2.82
N ASP A 120 31.68 -23.76 2.53
CA ASP A 120 31.03 -24.38 1.38
C ASP A 120 29.51 -24.09 1.39
N ILE A 121 29.02 -23.55 0.27
CA ILE A 121 27.61 -23.21 0.09
C ILE A 121 26.70 -24.42 0.32
N ASP A 122 27.21 -25.63 0.08
CA ASP A 122 26.50 -26.87 0.31
C ASP A 122 26.22 -27.15 1.80
N MET A 123 26.94 -26.51 2.72
CA MET A 123 26.69 -26.59 4.16
C MET A 123 25.62 -25.59 4.63
N LEU A 124 25.30 -24.57 3.83
CA LEU A 124 24.30 -23.57 4.19
C LEU A 124 22.88 -24.13 4.10
N SER A 125 22.03 -23.76 5.06
CA SER A 125 20.60 -24.05 5.03
C SER A 125 19.81 -22.76 5.18
N VAL A 126 18.65 -22.70 4.50
CA VAL A 126 17.74 -21.54 4.59
C VAL A 126 17.35 -21.30 6.05
N GLN A 127 16.80 -22.33 6.72
CA GLN A 127 16.34 -22.21 8.11
C GLN A 127 17.49 -21.86 9.07
N GLY A 128 18.64 -22.54 8.98
CA GLY A 128 19.77 -22.24 9.86
C GLY A 128 20.32 -20.84 9.67
N THR A 129 20.25 -20.29 8.45
CA THR A 129 20.62 -18.90 8.17
C THR A 129 19.62 -17.91 8.76
N ILE A 130 18.32 -18.21 8.65
CA ILE A 130 17.25 -17.41 9.28
C ILE A 130 17.46 -17.36 10.79
N ASP A 131 17.54 -18.52 11.44
CA ASP A 131 17.67 -18.64 12.90
C ASP A 131 18.93 -17.90 13.40
N MET A 132 20.06 -18.07 12.72
CA MET A 132 21.31 -17.38 13.06
C MET A 132 21.17 -15.85 12.97
N LEU A 133 20.55 -15.33 11.90
CA LEU A 133 20.41 -13.89 11.71
C LEU A 133 19.37 -13.30 12.66
N GLN A 134 18.27 -14.01 12.95
CA GLN A 134 17.26 -13.61 13.93
C GLN A 134 17.86 -13.53 15.34
N ASP A 135 18.60 -14.57 15.79
CA ASP A 135 19.26 -14.57 17.09
C ASP A 135 20.23 -13.37 17.25
N ARG A 136 21.04 -13.10 16.23
CA ARG A 136 21.92 -11.91 16.20
C ARG A 136 21.13 -10.61 16.23
N GLY A 137 19.99 -10.55 15.54
CA GLY A 137 19.10 -9.40 15.52
C GLY A 137 18.48 -9.12 16.89
N HIS A 138 17.94 -10.14 17.55
CA HIS A 138 17.42 -10.05 18.90
C HIS A 138 18.48 -9.61 19.89
N LYS A 139 19.67 -10.23 19.84
CA LYS A 139 20.78 -9.87 20.73
C LYS A 139 21.17 -8.40 20.58
N ARG A 140 21.21 -7.88 19.36
CA ARG A 140 21.53 -6.47 19.09
C ARG A 140 20.47 -5.51 19.61
N LEU A 141 19.20 -5.88 19.50
CA LEU A 141 18.11 -5.09 20.09
C LEU A 141 18.25 -5.07 21.62
N GLU A 142 18.54 -6.20 22.24
CA GLU A 142 18.71 -6.29 23.69
C GLU A 142 19.94 -5.50 24.16
N GLU A 143 21.10 -5.63 23.49
CA GLU A 143 22.29 -4.81 23.77
C GLU A 143 22.00 -3.31 23.66
N LYS A 144 21.14 -2.92 22.69
CA LYS A 144 20.74 -1.52 22.52
C LYS A 144 19.79 -1.06 23.62
N ARG A 145 18.87 -1.93 24.05
CA ARG A 145 17.94 -1.70 25.16
C ARG A 145 18.70 -1.52 26.47
N GLU A 146 19.64 -2.40 26.78
CA GLU A 146 20.48 -2.30 27.98
C GLU A 146 21.29 -1.00 28.02
N LEU A 147 21.81 -0.56 26.86
CA LEU A 147 22.58 0.69 26.76
C LEU A 147 21.73 1.95 27.00
N LEU A 148 20.48 1.95 26.51
CA LEU A 148 19.58 3.10 26.55
C LEU A 148 18.70 3.14 27.82
N GLY A 149 18.42 1.98 28.41
CA GLY A 149 17.40 1.80 29.43
C GLY A 149 15.99 1.70 28.85
N ASP A 150 15.10 1.01 29.56
CA ASP A 150 13.76 0.62 29.08
C ASP A 150 12.92 1.80 28.56
N GLU A 151 12.81 2.88 29.35
CA GLU A 151 11.95 4.01 29.02
C GLU A 151 12.41 4.73 27.74
N MET A 152 13.70 5.04 27.64
CA MET A 152 14.26 5.71 26.46
C MET A 152 14.27 4.79 25.23
N PHE A 153 14.44 3.47 25.43
CA PHE A 153 14.35 2.50 24.35
C PHE A 153 12.94 2.44 23.76
N GLN A 154 11.90 2.38 24.61
CA GLN A 154 10.51 2.40 24.14
C GLN A 154 10.16 3.71 23.40
N ASP A 155 10.62 4.86 23.89
CA ASP A 155 10.46 6.14 23.17
C ASP A 155 11.15 6.12 21.80
N PHE A 156 12.36 5.55 21.74
CA PHE A 156 13.12 5.42 20.52
C PHE A 156 12.40 4.52 19.50
N GLU A 157 11.92 3.36 19.94
CA GLU A 157 11.12 2.43 19.12
C GLU A 157 9.88 3.11 18.53
N ARG A 158 9.09 3.79 19.38
CA ARG A 158 7.92 4.54 18.93
C ARG A 158 8.28 5.61 17.91
N MET A 159 9.33 6.39 18.18
CA MET A 159 9.79 7.44 17.27
C MET A 159 10.19 6.88 15.90
N VAL A 160 10.97 5.79 15.88
CA VAL A 160 11.41 5.15 14.64
C VAL A 160 10.22 4.59 13.87
N LEU A 161 9.30 3.88 14.55
CA LEU A 161 8.14 3.30 13.89
C LEU A 161 7.22 4.37 13.31
N LEU A 162 6.85 5.39 14.09
CA LEU A 162 5.99 6.49 13.62
C LEU A 162 6.61 7.19 12.42
N ARG A 163 7.90 7.52 12.48
CA ARG A 163 8.58 8.20 11.39
C ARG A 163 8.55 7.37 10.11
N ASN A 164 8.86 6.07 10.19
CA ASN A 164 8.88 5.22 9.01
C ASN A 164 7.47 4.99 8.44
N VAL A 165 6.47 4.74 9.29
CA VAL A 165 5.07 4.59 8.86
C VAL A 165 4.57 5.87 8.20
N ASP A 166 4.84 7.04 8.78
CA ASP A 166 4.39 8.32 8.23
C ASP A 166 4.99 8.59 6.85
N VAL A 167 6.29 8.34 6.66
CA VAL A 167 6.97 8.50 5.36
C VAL A 167 6.42 7.50 4.33
N LEU A 168 6.42 6.20 4.65
CA LEU A 168 5.99 5.17 3.71
C LEU A 168 4.49 5.29 3.37
N TRP A 169 3.67 5.77 4.31
CA TRP A 169 2.25 6.01 4.06
C TRP A 169 2.01 7.20 3.12
N MET A 170 2.83 8.26 3.21
CA MET A 170 2.78 9.36 2.25
C MET A 170 3.17 8.88 0.85
N ASP A 171 4.28 8.16 0.72
CA ASP A 171 4.71 7.58 -0.57
C ASP A 171 3.64 6.64 -1.14
N HIS A 172 2.99 5.85 -0.29
CA HIS A 172 1.89 4.97 -0.69
C HIS A 172 0.65 5.74 -1.17
N ILE A 173 0.27 6.83 -0.50
CA ILE A 173 -0.85 7.67 -0.95
C ILE A 173 -0.57 8.25 -2.34
N ASP A 174 0.64 8.74 -2.57
CA ASP A 174 1.04 9.28 -3.87
C ASP A 174 1.02 8.18 -4.95
N ALA A 175 1.60 7.02 -4.66
CA ALA A 175 1.56 5.86 -5.56
C ALA A 175 0.13 5.40 -5.88
N MET A 176 -0.78 5.46 -4.90
CA MET A 176 -2.19 5.12 -5.12
C MET A 176 -2.93 6.16 -5.97
N ASP A 177 -2.57 7.44 -5.88
CA ASP A 177 -3.13 8.46 -6.77
C ASP A 177 -2.64 8.26 -8.21
N ASP A 178 -1.34 8.00 -8.39
CA ASP A 178 -0.76 7.67 -9.69
C ASP A 178 -1.41 6.41 -10.28
N LEU A 179 -1.57 5.36 -9.47
CA LEU A 179 -2.27 4.14 -9.86
C LEU A 179 -3.70 4.45 -10.28
N LYS A 180 -4.44 5.26 -9.53
CA LYS A 180 -5.83 5.65 -9.86
C LYS A 180 -5.91 6.38 -11.20
N GLN A 181 -4.93 7.21 -11.54
CA GLN A 181 -4.87 7.89 -12.83
C GLN A 181 -4.57 6.90 -13.99
N GLY A 182 -3.67 5.94 -13.77
CA GLY A 182 -3.24 4.96 -14.79
C GLY A 182 -4.14 3.73 -14.96
N ILE A 183 -4.90 3.33 -13.92
CA ILE A 183 -5.62 2.05 -13.87
C ILE A 183 -6.71 1.93 -14.94
N HIS A 184 -7.21 3.06 -15.45
CA HIS A 184 -8.18 3.07 -16.56
C HIS A 184 -7.68 2.37 -17.82
N LEU A 185 -6.36 2.25 -18.01
CA LEU A 185 -5.79 1.48 -19.12
C LEU A 185 -6.09 -0.02 -19.03
N ARG A 186 -6.36 -0.57 -17.83
CA ARG A 186 -6.79 -1.97 -17.65
C ARG A 186 -8.17 -2.24 -18.29
N ALA A 187 -8.98 -1.20 -18.50
CA ALA A 187 -10.27 -1.33 -19.18
C ALA A 187 -10.11 -1.83 -20.64
N TYR A 188 -8.97 -1.56 -21.28
CA TYR A 188 -8.67 -2.10 -22.62
C TYR A 188 -8.58 -3.64 -22.62
N ALA A 189 -8.17 -4.24 -21.50
CA ALA A 189 -8.13 -5.68 -21.30
C ALA A 189 -9.46 -6.26 -20.78
N GLN A 190 -10.56 -5.49 -20.88
CA GLN A 190 -11.89 -5.87 -20.38
C GLN A 190 -11.94 -6.16 -18.86
N GLN A 191 -10.96 -5.66 -18.11
CA GLN A 191 -10.95 -5.74 -16.65
C GLN A 191 -11.64 -4.49 -16.08
N ASP A 192 -12.45 -4.69 -15.04
CA ASP A 192 -13.03 -3.57 -14.29
C ASP A 192 -11.90 -2.82 -13.56
N PRO A 193 -11.64 -1.53 -13.87
CA PRO A 193 -10.56 -0.78 -13.24
C PRO A 193 -10.66 -0.68 -11.72
N VAL A 194 -11.88 -0.67 -11.16
CA VAL A 194 -12.09 -0.65 -9.69
C VAL A 194 -11.66 -1.97 -9.07
N VAL A 195 -11.91 -3.08 -9.76
CA VAL A 195 -11.47 -4.41 -9.29
C VAL A 195 -9.95 -4.52 -9.39
N ALA A 196 -9.36 -4.07 -10.50
CA ALA A 196 -7.91 -4.05 -10.67
C ALA A 196 -7.23 -3.18 -9.59
N PHE A 197 -7.76 -1.98 -9.31
CA PHE A 197 -7.28 -1.09 -8.25
C PHE A 197 -7.36 -1.68 -6.84
N ARG A 198 -8.26 -2.65 -6.61
CA ARG A 198 -8.35 -3.36 -5.32
C ARG A 198 -7.36 -4.50 -5.18
N MET A 199 -6.87 -5.03 -6.30
CA MET A 199 -5.99 -6.19 -6.35
C MET A 199 -4.51 -5.79 -6.39
N GLU A 200 -4.21 -4.71 -7.09
CA GLU A 200 -2.90 -4.06 -7.09
C GLU A 200 -2.64 -3.35 -5.75
#